data_AF-Q97A56-F1
#
_entry.id   AF-Q97A56-F1
#
_cell.length_a   1.000
_cell.length_b   1.000
_cell.length_c   1.000
_cell.angle_alpha   90.00
_cell.angle_beta   90.00
_cell.angle_gamma   90.00
#
_symmetry.space_group_name_H-M   'P 1'
#
loop_
_entity.id
_entity.type
_entity.pdbx_description
1 polymer ?
#
loop_
_entity_poly.entity_id
_entity_poly.type
_entity_poly.pdbx_seq_one_letter_code
_entity_poly.pdbx_strand_id
1 'polypeptide(L)' 'MKELLLLYSGGLDTSVMIKWMNENLGYDVSTLTLDIGNNDLKSIREKAEAIGAVETFVEDV' A
#
# COMPACT_ATOMS: atom_id res chain seq x y z
N MET A 1 18.12 3.84 -2.52
CA MET A 1 17.16 2.80 -2.11
C MET A 1 16.50 2.22 -3.34
N LYS A 2 15.88 1.05 -3.26
CA LYS A 2 15.09 0.50 -4.36
C LYS A 2 13.63 0.88 -4.12
N GLU A 3 12.96 1.39 -5.14
CA GLU A 3 11.56 1.77 -5.06
C GLU A 3 10.69 0.62 -5.58
N LEU A 4 9.53 0.40 -4.96
CA LEU A 4 8.56 -0.60 -5.39
C LEU A 4 7.15 -0.03 -5.31
N LEU A 5 6.40 -0.16 -6.41
CA LEU A 5 4.97 0.11 -6.42
C LEU A 5 4.20 -1.20 -6.15
N LEU A 6 3.44 -1.22 -5.06
CA LEU A 6 2.62 -2.35 -4.64
C LEU A 6 1.14 -2.09 -4.95
N LEU A 7 0.50 -3.00 -5.68
CA LEU A 7 -0.96 -3.04 -5.74
C LEU A 7 -1.52 -3.43 -4.36
N TYR A 8 -2.21 -2.49 -3.73
CA TYR A 8 -2.63 -2.58 -2.35
C TYR A 8 -4.15 -2.60 -2.22
N SER A 9 -4.68 -3.70 -1.70
CA SER A 9 -6.12 -3.91 -1.51
C SER A 9 -6.66 -3.48 -0.14
N GLY A 10 -5.79 -3.09 0.80
CA GLY A 10 -6.19 -2.88 2.20
C GLY A 10 -6.26 -4.16 3.05
N GLY A 11 -6.16 -5.33 2.43
CA GLY A 11 -6.21 -6.63 3.09
C GLY A 11 -5.01 -6.90 4.02
N LEU A 12 -5.11 -7.95 4.84
CA LEU A 12 -4.02 -8.34 5.76
C LEU A 12 -2.74 -8.68 4.99
N ASP A 13 -2.83 -9.48 3.94
CA ASP A 13 -1.67 -10.00 3.21
C ASP A 13 -0.86 -8.87 2.55
N THR A 14 -1.56 -7.98 1.84
CA THR A 14 -0.95 -6.81 1.20
C THR A 14 -0.41 -5.81 2.23
N SER A 15 -0.97 -5.76 3.44
CA SER A 15 -0.47 -4.95 4.55
C SER A 15 0.84 -5.50 5.12
N VAL A 16 0.91 -6.81 5.34
CA VAL A 16 2.14 -7.48 5.79
C VAL A 16 3.25 -7.32 4.75
N MET A 17 2.92 -7.37 3.46
CA MET A 17 3.90 -7.17 2.39
C MET A 17 4.60 -5.81 2.43
N ILE A 18 3.88 -4.70 2.71
CA ILE A 18 4.50 -3.37 2.83
C ILE A 18 5.62 -3.43 3.88
N LYS A 19 5.29 -3.89 5.09
CA LYS A 19 6.24 -3.98 6.19
C LYS A 19 7.40 -4.93 5.90
N TRP A 20 7.09 -6.08 5.32
CA TRP A 20 8.08 -7.10 5.03
C TRP A 20 9.09 -6.63 3.97
N MET A 21 8.63 -5.98 2.90
CA MET A 21 9.49 -5.43 1.85
C MET A 21 10.37 -4.29 2.38
N ASN A 22 9.81 -3.41 3.22
CA ASN A 22 10.56 -2.36 3.90
C ASN A 22 11.69 -2.95 4.77
N GLU A 23 11.38 -3.90 5.63
CA GLU A 23 12.31 -4.40 6.66
C GLU A 23 13.31 -5.44 6.15
N ASN A 24 12.87 -6.37 5.30
CA ASN A 24 13.68 -7.52 4.90
C ASN A 24 14.45 -7.26 3.61
N LEU A 25 13.94 -6.39 2.75
CA LEU A 25 14.52 -6.12 1.44
C LEU A 25 14.97 -4.66 1.25
N GLY A 26 14.64 -3.74 2.17
CA GLY A 26 15.05 -2.35 2.11
C GLY A 26 14.46 -1.59 0.93
N TYR A 27 13.23 -1.93 0.54
CA TYR A 27 12.49 -1.15 -0.46
C TYR A 27 11.79 0.04 0.19
N ASP A 28 11.71 1.13 -0.57
CA ASP A 28 10.75 2.19 -0.33
C ASP A 28 9.46 1.80 -1.07
N VAL A 29 8.44 1.38 -0.32
CA VAL A 29 7.19 0.87 -0.90
C VAL A 29 6.18 2.00 -1.05
N SER A 30 5.80 2.29 -2.30
CA SER A 30 4.61 3.08 -2.63
C SER A 30 3.44 2.14 -2.91
N THR A 31 2.21 2.55 -2.61
CA THR A 31 1.02 1.71 -2.85
C THR A 31 0.07 2.32 -3.86
N LEU A 32 -0.53 1.49 -4.71
CA LEU A 32 -1.62 1.85 -5.61
C LEU A 32 -2.85 1.02 -5.28
N THR A 33 -3.96 1.68 -4.95
CA THR A 33 -5.28 1.08 -4.79
C THR A 33 -6.15 1.50 -5.98
N LEU A 34 -6.74 0.52 -6.67
CA LEU A 34 -7.73 0.78 -7.71
C LEU A 34 -9.12 0.70 -7.09
N ASP A 35 -9.89 1.79 -7.16
CA ASP A 35 -11.30 1.78 -6.77
C ASP A 35 -12.13 1.15 -7.88
N ILE A 36 -12.78 0.04 -7.55
CA ILE A 36 -13.72 -0.68 -8.41
C ILE A 36 -15.12 -0.79 -7.75
N GLY A 37 -15.36 0.03 -6.71
CA GLY A 37 -16.59 0.10 -5.93
C GLY A 37 -16.53 -0.59 -4.56
N ASN A 38 -17.39 -0.11 -3.63
CA ASN A 38 -17.67 -0.66 -2.29
C ASN A 38 -16.50 -0.76 -1.28
N ASN A 39 -15.42 0.03 -1.44
CA ASN A 39 -14.30 0.05 -0.49
C ASN A 39 -14.22 1.36 0.31
N ASP A 40 -13.78 1.27 1.57
CA ASP A 40 -13.41 2.43 2.37
C ASP A 40 -11.97 2.86 2.02
N LEU A 41 -11.83 3.58 0.91
CA LEU A 41 -10.53 4.02 0.37
C LEU A 41 -9.73 4.86 1.35
N LYS A 42 -10.41 5.63 2.19
CA LYS A 42 -9.76 6.46 3.21
C LYS A 42 -9.09 5.58 4.26
N SER A 43 -9.81 4.60 4.78
CA SER A 43 -9.26 3.62 5.73
C SER A 43 -8.09 2.81 5.13
N ILE A 44 -8.22 2.41 3.86
CA ILE A 44 -7.14 1.71 3.13
C ILE A 44 -5.89 2.60 3.05
N ARG A 45 -6.04 3.86 2.66
CA ARG A 45 -4.93 4.82 2.57
C ARG A 45 -4.25 5.03 3.92
N GLU A 46 -5.03 5.35 4.95
CA GLU A 46 -4.52 5.58 6.31
C GLU A 46 -3.76 4.36 6.84
N LYS A 47 -4.27 3.16 6.54
CA LYS A 47 -3.61 1.90 6.90
C LYS A 47 -2.27 1.72 6.20
N ALA A 48 -2.17 1.97 4.90
CA ALA A 48 -0.92 1.87 4.15
C ALA A 48 0.15 2.82 4.70
N GLU A 49 -0.21 4.09 4.93
CA GLU A 49 0.67 5.11 5.51
C GLU A 49 1.15 4.70 6.91
N ALA A 50 0.25 4.21 7.76
CA ALA A 50 0.58 3.78 9.12
C ALA A 50 1.54 2.58 9.16
N ILE A 51 1.53 1.71 8.15
CA ILE A 51 2.43 0.55 8.06
C ILE A 51 3.83 0.95 7.57
N GLY A 52 3.93 2.06 6.84
CA GLY A 52 5.19 2.60 6.32
C GLY A 52 5.27 2.64 4.80
N ALA A 53 4.14 2.78 4.09
CA ALA A 53 4.17 3.18 2.69
C ALA A 53 4.70 4.62 2.58
N VAL A 54 5.59 4.89 1.61
CA VAL A 54 6.17 6.24 1.41
C VAL A 54 5.24 7.16 0.62
N GLU A 55 4.45 6.58 -0.29
CA GLU A 55 3.42 7.27 -1.06
C GLU A 55 2.22 6.35 -1.28
N THR A 56 1.03 6.94 -1.32
CA THR A 56 -0.24 6.21 -1.48
C THR A 56 -1.08 6.85 -2.59
N PHE A 57 -1.36 6.05 -3.61
CA PHE A 57 -2.16 6.40 -4.78
C PHE A 57 -3.49 5.66 -4.75
N VAL A 58 -4.54 6.37 -5.13
CA VAL A 58 -5.89 5.80 -5.30
C VAL A 58 -6.40 6.29 -6.65
N GLU A 59 -6.73 5.35 -7.52
CA GLU A 59 -7.23 5.64 -8.88
C GLU A 59 -8.62 5.01 -9.05
N ASP A 60 -9.56 5.79 -9.57
CA ASP A 60 -10.91 5.33 -9.95
C ASP A 60 -10.86 4.72 -11.36
N VAL A 61 -11.38 3.49 -11.53
CA VAL A 61 -11.22 2.67 -12.75
C VAL A 61 -12.55 2.08 -13.24
#